data_AF-A0A1C6CBX0-F1
#
_entry.id   AF-A0A1C6CBX0-F1
#
_cell.length_a   1.000
_cell.length_b   1.000
_cell.length_c   1.000
_cell.angle_alpha   90.00
_cell.angle_beta   90.00
_cell.angle_gamma   90.00
#
_symmetry.space_group_name_H-M   'P 1'
#
loop_
_entity.id
_entity.type
_entity.pdbx_description
1 polymer ?
#
loop_
_entity_poly.entity_id
_entity_poly.type
_entity_poly.pdbx_seq_one_letter_code
_entity_poly.pdbx_strand_id
1 'polypeptide(L)'
;MPKGLPLHTDPQLREINLGDWEDQTWGQVRHFDPAGMAAFNRSDPAWRAPGGESLAEAGDRLERALTSLARQHPGQTVAVFSHGTAIRQFLANVKGISPEDWHTLSHSENTAVNCLTFDGERFQVVFDSDASHLPPELATLGKQAWWRKDKQKAEDVNLWFRPIRWDTERELYLGARRDAWESTHGLEIPFDGAGFLRDAQKHLDQSPWGVTVAMAGEEPVGLLQLDQERYSTDNAGYIPFCYMNPQRREQNLGVQLVGQAVSYFRPLGRDRLRLRCAPYNDRAQHFYRKHGFVKIGEETGSRVPLDIMEKYIGYQR
;
A
#
# COMPACT_ATOMS: atom_id res chain seq x y z
N MET A 1 -26.91 2.90 -12.90
CA MET A 1 -26.55 3.45 -14.22
C MET A 1 -25.64 4.66 -14.03
N PRO A 2 -24.45 4.71 -14.66
CA PRO A 2 -23.61 5.91 -14.63
C PRO A 2 -24.40 7.09 -15.22
N LYS A 3 -24.44 8.23 -14.52
CA LYS A 3 -25.22 9.40 -14.95
C LYS A 3 -24.58 10.22 -16.09
N GLY A 4 -23.40 9.80 -16.57
CA GLY A 4 -22.68 10.51 -17.63
C GLY A 4 -22.25 11.93 -17.27
N LEU A 5 -22.12 12.24 -15.97
CA LEU A 5 -21.73 13.55 -15.50
C LEU A 5 -20.23 13.80 -15.72
N PRO A 6 -19.82 15.04 -16.03
CA PRO A 6 -18.41 15.38 -16.17
C PRO A 6 -17.68 15.22 -14.83
N LEU A 7 -16.47 14.63 -14.88
CA LEU A 7 -15.57 14.56 -13.74
C LEU A 7 -14.73 15.84 -13.68
N HIS A 8 -14.81 16.55 -12.56
CA HIS A 8 -13.98 17.72 -12.27
C HIS A 8 -12.99 17.38 -11.17
N THR A 9 -11.71 17.65 -11.40
CA THR A 9 -10.64 17.42 -10.42
C THR A 9 -10.28 18.73 -9.72
N ASP A 10 -10.08 18.67 -8.40
CA ASP A 10 -9.64 19.81 -7.60
C ASP A 10 -8.54 19.34 -6.61
N PRO A 11 -7.31 19.88 -6.71
CA PRO A 11 -6.23 19.56 -5.76
C PRO A 11 -6.57 19.80 -4.29
N GLN A 12 -7.53 20.67 -3.97
CA GLN A 12 -7.95 20.94 -2.60
C GLN A 12 -8.75 19.78 -1.98
N LEU A 13 -9.19 18.80 -2.78
CA LEU A 13 -9.91 17.60 -2.31
C LEU A 13 -8.96 16.43 -1.98
N ARG A 14 -7.65 16.60 -2.12
CA ARG A 14 -6.64 15.56 -1.86
C ARG A 14 -6.59 15.18 -0.38
N GLU A 15 -6.07 13.97 -0.13
CA GLU A 15 -5.73 13.51 1.22
C GLU A 15 -4.74 14.47 1.90
N ILE A 16 -4.60 14.34 3.21
CA ILE A 16 -3.53 14.99 3.96
C ILE A 16 -2.16 14.67 3.33
N ASN A 17 -1.35 15.71 3.13
CA ASN A 17 0.05 15.54 2.74
C ASN A 17 0.83 14.94 3.92
N LEU A 18 1.36 13.74 3.74
CA LEU A 18 2.12 13.02 4.77
C LEU A 18 3.63 13.29 4.71
N GLY A 19 4.09 14.18 3.83
CA GLY A 19 5.49 14.59 3.74
C GLY A 19 6.43 13.40 3.64
N ASP A 20 7.42 13.33 4.53
CA ASP A 20 8.44 12.28 4.57
C ASP A 20 7.87 10.86 4.85
N TRP A 21 6.61 10.76 5.29
CA TRP A 21 5.92 9.48 5.45
C TRP A 21 5.24 8.99 4.16
N GLU A 22 5.16 9.80 3.10
CA GLU A 22 4.65 9.35 1.80
C GLU A 22 5.53 8.23 1.22
N ASP A 23 4.90 7.28 0.54
CA ASP A 23 5.53 6.07 -0.02
C ASP A 23 6.29 5.17 0.99
N GLN A 24 6.27 5.50 2.28
CA GLN A 24 6.74 4.64 3.37
C GLN A 24 5.65 3.65 3.80
N THR A 25 6.04 2.46 4.22
CA THR A 25 5.08 1.56 4.86
C THR A 25 4.81 2.00 6.30
N TRP A 26 3.61 1.72 6.80
CA TRP A 26 3.30 1.93 8.21
C TRP A 26 4.23 1.17 9.15
N GLY A 27 4.79 0.05 8.70
CA GLY A 27 5.82 -0.68 9.44
C GLY A 27 7.10 0.14 9.55
N GLN A 28 7.54 0.76 8.45
CA GLN A 28 8.72 1.63 8.41
C GLN A 28 8.53 2.82 9.35
N VAL A 29 7.41 3.53 9.22
CA VAL A 29 7.08 4.66 10.08
C VAL A 29 7.05 4.24 11.55
N ARG A 30 6.37 3.13 11.89
CA ARG A 30 6.31 2.63 13.27
C ARG A 30 7.68 2.27 13.83
N HIS A 31 8.60 1.76 13.01
CA HIS A 31 9.93 1.37 13.44
C HIS A 31 10.83 2.59 13.68
N PHE A 32 10.83 3.57 12.78
CA PHE A 32 11.75 4.73 12.86
C PHE A 32 11.16 5.94 13.60
N ASP A 33 9.83 6.07 13.66
CA ASP A 33 9.12 7.12 14.40
C ASP A 33 7.89 6.56 15.15
N PRO A 34 8.09 5.73 16.19
CA PRO A 34 7.00 5.15 16.97
C PRO A 34 6.16 6.21 17.69
N ALA A 35 6.78 7.30 18.14
CA ALA A 35 6.09 8.38 18.86
C ALA A 35 5.17 9.18 17.93
N GLY A 36 5.65 9.54 16.73
CA GLY A 36 4.85 10.15 15.69
C GLY A 36 3.72 9.25 15.25
N MET A 37 3.97 7.95 15.03
CA MET A 37 2.92 6.98 14.67
C MET A 37 1.83 6.88 15.75
N ALA A 38 2.22 6.86 17.03
CA ALA A 38 1.26 6.88 18.13
C ALA A 38 0.44 8.18 18.19
N ALA A 39 1.07 9.33 17.89
CA ALA A 39 0.41 10.62 17.83
C ALA A 39 -0.56 10.73 16.64
N PHE A 40 -0.19 10.20 15.47
CA PHE A 40 -1.07 10.11 14.31
C PHE A 40 -2.31 9.26 14.59
N ASN A 41 -2.12 8.06 15.15
CA ASN A 41 -3.22 7.12 15.41
C ASN A 41 -4.24 7.66 16.43
N ARG A 42 -3.80 8.53 17.36
CA ARG A 42 -4.71 9.19 18.32
C ARG A 42 -5.29 10.51 17.80
N SER A 43 -5.05 10.86 16.54
CA SER A 43 -5.43 12.17 15.96
C SER A 43 -4.94 13.35 16.80
N ASP A 44 -3.70 13.29 17.31
CA ASP A 44 -3.12 14.34 18.15
C ASP A 44 -3.08 15.68 17.38
N PRO A 45 -3.64 16.78 17.92
CA PRO A 45 -3.63 18.08 17.25
C PRO A 45 -2.24 18.65 16.95
N ALA A 46 -1.24 18.26 17.76
CA ALA A 46 0.14 18.67 17.57
C ALA A 46 0.89 17.76 16.57
N TRP A 47 0.31 16.64 16.15
CA TRP A 47 0.95 15.76 15.19
C TRP A 47 0.98 16.39 13.80
N ARG A 48 2.14 16.23 13.16
CA ARG A 48 2.39 16.52 11.76
C ARG A 48 3.54 15.63 11.30
N ALA A 49 3.40 14.99 10.16
CA ALA A 49 4.52 14.30 9.53
C ALA A 49 5.57 15.33 9.07
N PRO A 50 6.88 15.05 9.18
CA PRO A 50 7.92 15.97 8.69
C PRO A 50 7.67 16.35 7.22
N GLY A 51 7.71 17.66 6.91
CA GLY A 51 7.41 18.16 5.56
C GLY A 51 5.93 18.09 5.13
N GLY A 52 5.03 17.57 5.97
CA GLY A 52 3.61 17.38 5.67
C GLY A 52 2.68 18.49 6.17
N GLU A 53 1.38 18.29 5.97
CA GLU A 53 0.28 19.09 6.52
C GLU A 53 -0.06 18.66 7.96
N SER A 54 -0.63 19.58 8.75
CA SER A 54 -1.30 19.22 10.01
C SER A 54 -2.71 18.69 9.75
N LEU A 55 -3.29 18.02 10.74
CA LEU A 55 -4.69 17.57 10.68
C LEU A 55 -5.66 18.75 10.49
N ALA A 56 -5.40 19.89 11.16
CA ALA A 56 -6.22 21.08 11.05
C ALA A 56 -6.20 21.66 9.63
N GLU A 57 -5.00 21.77 9.03
CA GLU A 57 -4.84 22.32 7.68
C GLU A 57 -5.59 21.48 6.63
N ALA A 58 -5.57 20.15 6.77
CA ALA A 58 -6.30 19.26 5.89
C ALA A 58 -7.82 19.46 6.00
N GLY A 59 -8.35 19.57 7.23
CA GLY A 59 -9.76 19.85 7.49
C GLY A 59 -10.19 21.22 6.92
N ASP A 60 -9.45 22.27 7.24
CA ASP A 60 -9.74 23.63 6.78
C ASP A 60 -9.63 23.76 5.26
N ARG A 61 -8.67 23.08 4.63
CA ARG A 61 -8.52 23.04 3.18
C ARG A 61 -9.74 22.41 2.52
N LEU A 62 -10.20 21.27 3.03
CA LEU A 62 -11.38 20.59 2.49
C LEU A 62 -12.64 21.42 2.73
N GLU A 63 -12.79 22.02 3.91
CA GLU A 63 -13.92 22.91 4.22
C GLU A 63 -13.99 24.08 3.24
N ARG A 64 -12.87 24.79 3.00
CA ARG A 64 -12.82 25.90 2.04
C ARG A 64 -13.24 25.46 0.64
N ALA A 65 -12.77 24.30 0.18
CA ALA A 65 -13.14 23.76 -1.13
C ALA A 65 -14.63 23.46 -1.23
N LEU A 66 -15.18 22.76 -0.23
CA LEU A 66 -16.59 22.38 -0.20
C LEU A 66 -17.51 23.60 -0.06
N THR A 67 -17.17 24.59 0.77
CA THR A 67 -17.93 25.85 0.88
C THR A 67 -17.96 26.60 -0.45
N SER A 68 -16.82 26.65 -1.16
CA SER A 68 -16.76 27.27 -2.49
C SER A 68 -17.68 26.55 -3.49
N LEU A 69 -17.64 25.21 -3.52
CA LEU A 69 -18.51 24.40 -4.38
C LEU A 69 -20.00 24.62 -4.03
N ALA A 70 -20.36 24.57 -2.76
CA ALA A 70 -21.75 24.76 -2.33
C ALA A 70 -22.30 26.15 -2.74
N ARG A 71 -21.49 27.21 -2.63
CA ARG A 71 -21.86 28.57 -3.06
C ARG A 71 -22.01 28.71 -4.58
N GLN A 72 -21.27 27.94 -5.36
CA GLN A 72 -21.36 27.94 -6.83
C GLN A 72 -22.58 27.16 -7.34
N HIS A 73 -23.19 26.31 -6.52
CA HIS A 73 -24.25 25.38 -6.90
C HIS A 73 -25.52 25.50 -6.02
N PRO A 74 -26.13 26.70 -5.90
CA PRO A 74 -27.32 26.88 -5.07
C PRO A 74 -28.50 26.02 -5.56
N GLY A 75 -29.19 25.36 -4.64
CA GLY A 75 -30.35 24.51 -4.93
C GLY A 75 -30.04 23.22 -5.69
N GLN A 76 -28.76 22.86 -5.87
CA GLN A 76 -28.33 21.65 -6.56
C GLN A 76 -27.74 20.62 -5.58
N THR A 77 -27.55 19.40 -6.06
CA THR A 77 -26.83 18.35 -5.35
C THR A 77 -25.51 18.07 -6.07
N VAL A 78 -24.40 18.18 -5.34
CA VAL A 78 -23.06 17.89 -5.86
C VAL A 78 -22.53 16.64 -5.16
N ALA A 79 -22.04 15.68 -5.94
CA ALA A 79 -21.30 14.53 -5.40
C ALA A 79 -19.80 14.86 -5.41
N VAL A 80 -19.15 14.74 -4.26
CA VAL A 80 -17.71 15.02 -4.09
C VAL A 80 -17.03 13.76 -3.57
N PHE A 81 -15.85 13.45 -4.12
CA PHE A 81 -15.02 12.32 -3.71
C PHE A 81 -13.71 12.87 -3.13
N SER A 82 -13.34 12.37 -1.95
CA SER A 82 -12.14 12.78 -1.22
C SER A 82 -11.62 11.60 -0.39
N HIS A 83 -10.82 11.86 0.63
CA HIS A 83 -10.03 10.86 1.35
C HIS A 83 -10.30 10.88 2.86
N GLY A 84 -9.91 9.80 3.54
CA GLY A 84 -10.34 9.50 4.89
C GLY A 84 -9.96 10.56 5.92
N THR A 85 -8.68 10.96 5.97
CA THR A 85 -8.23 11.95 6.97
C THR A 85 -8.82 13.32 6.67
N ALA A 86 -8.79 13.77 5.40
CA ALA A 86 -9.38 15.04 5.00
C ALA A 86 -10.88 15.12 5.34
N ILE A 87 -11.68 14.11 4.98
CA ILE A 87 -13.12 14.04 5.29
C ILE A 87 -13.35 14.05 6.80
N ARG A 88 -12.57 13.26 7.56
CA ARG A 88 -12.73 13.15 9.01
C ARG A 88 -12.51 14.49 9.71
N GLN A 89 -11.49 15.25 9.29
CA GLN A 89 -11.20 16.56 9.86
C GLN A 89 -12.19 17.64 9.41
N PHE A 90 -12.65 17.61 8.16
CA PHE A 90 -13.78 18.45 7.73
C PHE A 90 -15.03 18.20 8.58
N LEU A 91 -15.40 16.93 8.81
CA LEU A 91 -16.55 16.60 9.65
C LEU A 91 -16.37 17.05 11.11
N ALA A 92 -15.15 17.06 11.63
CA ALA A 92 -14.84 17.61 12.95
C ALA A 92 -15.22 19.09 13.03
N ASN A 93 -14.80 19.88 12.03
CA ASN A 93 -15.14 21.30 11.92
C ASN A 93 -16.66 21.51 11.86
N VAL A 94 -17.36 20.79 10.99
CA VAL A 94 -18.82 20.90 10.84
C VAL A 94 -19.57 20.52 12.13
N LYS A 95 -19.08 19.50 12.86
CA LYS A 95 -19.67 19.04 14.13
C LYS A 95 -19.25 19.90 15.33
N GLY A 96 -18.34 20.85 15.16
CA GLY A 96 -17.81 21.68 16.25
C GLY A 96 -16.99 20.87 17.27
N ILE A 97 -16.36 19.78 16.85
CA ILE A 97 -15.50 18.95 17.71
C ILE A 97 -14.16 19.67 17.86
N SER A 98 -13.77 19.95 19.10
CA SER A 98 -12.52 20.63 19.39
C SER A 98 -11.31 19.71 19.13
N PRO A 99 -10.12 20.27 18.86
CA PRO A 99 -8.95 19.46 18.51
C PRO A 99 -8.60 18.38 19.54
N GLU A 100 -8.72 18.68 20.83
CA GLU A 100 -8.49 17.71 21.91
C GLU A 100 -9.38 16.45 21.80
N ASP A 101 -10.55 16.57 21.18
CA ASP A 101 -11.55 15.52 21.03
C ASP A 101 -11.52 14.83 19.65
N TRP A 102 -10.56 15.18 18.77
CA TRP A 102 -10.44 14.52 17.45
C TRP A 102 -10.23 13.01 17.52
N HIS A 103 -9.68 12.51 18.62
CA HIS A 103 -9.53 11.08 18.88
C HIS A 103 -10.87 10.32 18.97
N THR A 104 -11.99 11.03 19.18
CA THR A 104 -13.34 10.46 19.23
C THR A 104 -13.96 10.24 17.85
N LEU A 105 -13.36 10.81 16.80
CA LEU A 105 -13.85 10.70 15.43
C LEU A 105 -13.72 9.27 14.91
N SER A 106 -14.84 8.71 14.47
CA SER A 106 -14.87 7.40 13.80
C SER A 106 -14.15 7.47 12.45
N HIS A 107 -13.55 6.34 12.06
CA HIS A 107 -13.14 6.13 10.66
C HIS A 107 -14.37 5.69 9.85
N SER A 108 -14.27 5.76 8.52
CA SER A 108 -15.36 5.39 7.61
C SER A 108 -14.87 4.32 6.63
N GLU A 109 -15.77 3.41 6.25
CA GLU A 109 -15.46 2.41 5.21
C GLU A 109 -15.10 3.09 3.88
N ASN A 110 -14.30 2.41 3.06
CA ASN A 110 -14.10 2.85 1.69
C ASN A 110 -15.46 2.96 0.98
N THR A 111 -15.65 4.07 0.25
CA THR A 111 -16.91 4.46 -0.42
C THR A 111 -18.11 4.72 0.50
N ALA A 112 -17.92 4.86 1.81
CA ALA A 112 -18.97 5.36 2.70
C ALA A 112 -19.44 6.77 2.28
N VAL A 113 -20.73 7.05 2.51
CA VAL A 113 -21.39 8.27 2.07
C VAL A 113 -21.66 9.19 3.25
N ASN A 114 -21.30 10.46 3.09
CA ASN A 114 -21.71 11.55 3.97
C ASN A 114 -22.69 12.44 3.20
N CYS A 115 -23.79 12.84 3.83
CA CYS A 115 -24.75 13.77 3.26
C CYS A 115 -24.85 15.00 4.16
N LEU A 116 -24.63 16.16 3.56
CA LEU A 116 -24.68 17.45 4.23
C LEU A 116 -25.56 18.41 3.43
N THR A 117 -26.27 19.29 4.13
CA THR A 117 -26.92 20.46 3.55
C THR A 117 -26.07 21.71 3.83
N PHE A 118 -26.22 22.73 2.98
CA PHE A 118 -25.56 24.02 3.15
C PHE A 118 -26.60 25.13 3.06
N ASP A 119 -26.70 25.97 4.07
CA ASP A 119 -27.73 27.03 4.17
C ASP A 119 -27.29 28.39 3.59
N GLY A 120 -26.06 28.47 3.07
CA GLY A 120 -25.42 29.70 2.59
C GLY A 120 -24.26 30.16 3.48
N GLU A 121 -24.27 29.73 4.74
CA GLU A 121 -23.24 30.06 5.73
C GLU A 121 -22.54 28.81 6.27
N ARG A 122 -23.29 27.76 6.61
CA ARG A 122 -22.78 26.60 7.33
C ARG A 122 -23.27 25.29 6.74
N PHE A 123 -22.46 24.26 6.91
CA PHE A 123 -22.87 22.89 6.64
C PHE A 123 -23.65 22.31 7.82
N GLN A 124 -24.63 21.46 7.52
CA GLN A 124 -25.34 20.65 8.51
C GLN A 124 -25.29 19.19 8.07
N VAL A 125 -24.92 18.29 8.98
CA VAL A 125 -24.87 16.85 8.69
C VAL A 125 -26.28 16.27 8.69
N VAL A 126 -26.68 15.65 7.59
CA VAL A 126 -27.92 14.86 7.50
C VAL A 126 -27.64 13.43 7.95
N PHE A 127 -26.58 12.83 7.43
CA PHE A 127 -25.99 11.58 7.89
C PHE A 127 -24.50 11.54 7.54
N ASP A 128 -23.72 10.78 8.29
CA ASP A 128 -22.30 10.59 8.04
C ASP A 128 -21.91 9.11 8.09
N SER A 129 -20.87 8.76 7.35
CA SER A 129 -20.27 7.42 7.29
C SER A 129 -21.24 6.28 6.94
N ASP A 130 -22.27 6.53 6.12
CA ASP A 130 -23.19 5.47 5.69
C ASP A 130 -22.52 4.53 4.70
N ALA A 131 -22.35 3.28 5.12
CA ALA A 131 -21.81 2.19 4.31
C ALA A 131 -22.83 1.07 4.10
N SER A 132 -24.12 1.31 4.34
CA SER A 132 -25.18 0.29 4.28
C SER A 132 -25.35 -0.35 2.89
N HIS A 133 -24.90 0.34 1.83
CA HIS A 133 -24.88 -0.18 0.46
C HIS A 133 -23.79 -1.22 0.20
N LEU A 134 -22.79 -1.33 1.09
CA LEU A 134 -21.69 -2.28 0.93
C LEU A 134 -22.08 -3.66 1.46
N PRO A 135 -21.96 -4.72 0.66
CA PRO A 135 -22.12 -6.06 1.18
C PRO A 135 -20.88 -6.44 2.02
N PRO A 136 -21.02 -7.36 3.00
CA PRO A 136 -19.95 -7.71 3.94
C PRO A 136 -18.63 -8.14 3.28
N GLU A 137 -18.69 -8.76 2.10
CA GLU A 137 -17.52 -9.19 1.33
C GLU A 137 -16.69 -8.01 0.78
N LEU A 138 -17.28 -6.83 0.62
CA LEU A 138 -16.60 -5.61 0.16
C LEU A 138 -16.18 -4.68 1.31
N ALA A 139 -16.71 -4.86 2.51
CA ALA A 139 -16.28 -4.12 3.69
C ALA A 139 -14.76 -4.29 3.92
N THR A 140 -14.07 -3.17 4.12
CA THR A 140 -12.61 -3.08 4.21
C THR A 140 -12.15 -2.92 5.65
N LEU A 141 -12.75 -2.01 6.41
CA LEU A 141 -12.43 -1.79 7.83
C LEU A 141 -12.90 -2.97 8.68
N GLY A 142 -14.06 -3.57 8.37
CA GLY A 142 -14.53 -4.80 9.03
C GLY A 142 -13.52 -5.97 9.03
N LYS A 143 -12.49 -5.92 8.17
CA LYS A 143 -11.42 -6.93 8.08
C LYS A 143 -10.13 -6.55 8.81
N GLN A 144 -9.96 -5.29 9.22
CA GLN A 144 -8.74 -4.78 9.85
C GLN A 144 -8.77 -4.94 11.37
N ALA A 145 -7.68 -5.39 11.98
CA ALA A 145 -7.66 -5.70 13.42
C ALA A 145 -7.81 -4.44 14.28
N TRP A 146 -7.24 -3.30 13.85
CA TRP A 146 -7.35 -2.03 14.56
C TRP A 146 -8.79 -1.45 14.59
N TRP A 147 -9.68 -1.90 13.69
CA TRP A 147 -11.08 -1.47 13.62
C TRP A 147 -12.04 -2.39 14.39
N ARG A 148 -11.69 -3.66 14.55
CA ARG A 148 -12.57 -4.65 15.19
C ARG A 148 -12.62 -4.42 16.71
N LYS A 149 -13.83 -4.39 17.27
CA LYS A 149 -14.06 -4.34 18.73
C LYS A 149 -13.58 -5.59 19.48
N ASP A 150 -13.20 -6.64 18.75
CA ASP A 150 -12.70 -7.91 19.28
C ASP A 150 -11.16 -7.87 19.45
N LYS A 151 -10.70 -7.59 20.67
CA LYS A 151 -9.27 -7.53 21.05
C LYS A 151 -8.54 -8.89 21.04
N GLN A 152 -9.17 -9.97 20.54
CA GLN A 152 -8.65 -11.34 20.61
C GLN A 152 -7.75 -11.75 19.42
N LYS A 153 -7.69 -10.98 18.33
CA LYS A 153 -6.76 -11.26 17.21
C LYS A 153 -5.45 -10.48 17.37
N ALA A 154 -4.34 -11.11 16.97
CA ALA A 154 -3.01 -10.52 16.93
C ALA A 154 -3.01 -9.20 16.13
N GLU A 155 -2.21 -8.22 16.56
CA GLU A 155 -2.06 -6.92 15.87
C GLU A 155 -1.76 -7.09 14.37
N ASP A 156 -2.26 -6.16 13.55
CA ASP A 156 -1.95 -6.13 12.12
C ASP A 156 -0.43 -5.99 11.93
N VAL A 157 0.20 -7.04 11.38
CA VAL A 157 1.63 -7.05 11.10
C VAL A 157 1.91 -6.14 9.90
N ASN A 158 2.52 -5.00 10.19
CA ASN A 158 3.02 -4.07 9.18
C ASN A 158 4.52 -4.29 9.00
N LEU A 159 4.92 -4.69 7.79
CA LEU A 159 6.30 -4.96 7.45
C LEU A 159 7.06 -3.65 7.26
N TRP A 160 8.29 -3.61 7.76
CA TRP A 160 9.29 -2.61 7.40
C TRP A 160 10.41 -3.28 6.61
N PHE A 161 11.19 -2.48 5.88
CA PHE A 161 12.13 -3.00 4.89
C PHE A 161 13.51 -2.41 5.09
N ARG A 162 14.52 -3.23 4.81
CA ARG A 162 15.93 -2.80 4.80
C ARG A 162 16.75 -3.57 3.76
N PRO A 163 17.87 -3.02 3.30
CA PRO A 163 18.91 -3.79 2.63
C PRO A 163 19.32 -5.03 3.44
N ILE A 164 19.63 -6.12 2.75
CA ILE A 164 20.28 -7.28 3.37
C ILE A 164 21.71 -6.90 3.79
N ARG A 165 22.16 -7.39 4.95
CA ARG A 165 23.56 -7.27 5.38
C ARG A 165 24.33 -8.43 4.77
N TRP A 166 24.77 -8.27 3.53
CA TRP A 166 25.25 -9.38 2.70
C TRP A 166 26.38 -10.21 3.32
N ASP A 167 27.28 -9.56 4.08
CA ASP A 167 28.42 -10.24 4.74
C ASP A 167 27.99 -11.23 5.82
N THR A 168 26.84 -11.00 6.47
CA THR A 168 26.35 -11.80 7.60
C THR A 168 25.04 -12.54 7.32
N GLU A 169 24.29 -12.13 6.30
CA GLU A 169 22.93 -12.64 6.01
C GLU A 169 22.84 -13.39 4.68
N ARG A 170 23.98 -13.75 4.06
CA ARG A 170 23.99 -14.54 2.81
C ARG A 170 23.24 -15.87 2.93
N GLU A 171 23.40 -16.55 4.07
CA GLU A 171 22.73 -17.83 4.35
C GLU A 171 21.21 -17.68 4.51
N LEU A 172 20.74 -16.52 4.99
CA LEU A 172 19.31 -16.21 5.03
C LEU A 172 18.73 -16.18 3.61
N TYR A 173 19.42 -15.52 2.67
CA TYR A 173 19.00 -15.47 1.26
C TYR A 173 19.07 -16.86 0.61
N LEU A 174 20.16 -17.60 0.83
CA LEU A 174 20.33 -18.93 0.23
C LEU A 174 19.28 -19.92 0.76
N GLY A 175 18.99 -19.90 2.06
CA GLY A 175 17.95 -20.71 2.68
C GLY A 175 16.57 -20.42 2.12
N ALA A 176 16.22 -19.14 1.96
CA ALA A 176 14.95 -18.75 1.34
C ALA A 176 14.84 -19.16 -0.13
N ARG A 177 15.93 -19.02 -0.91
CA ARG A 177 15.99 -19.48 -2.30
C ARG A 177 15.80 -20.99 -2.39
N ARG A 178 16.40 -21.75 -1.48
CA ARG A 178 16.25 -23.21 -1.39
C ARG A 178 14.82 -23.60 -1.07
N ASP A 179 14.22 -23.02 -0.02
CA ASP A 179 12.82 -23.28 0.33
C ASP A 179 11.86 -23.00 -0.84
N ALA A 180 12.02 -21.85 -1.49
CA ALA A 180 11.19 -21.48 -2.63
C ALA A 180 11.38 -22.41 -3.84
N TRP A 181 12.62 -22.83 -4.10
CA TRP A 181 12.95 -23.72 -5.21
C TRP A 181 12.35 -25.10 -5.00
N GLU A 182 12.62 -25.72 -3.84
CA GLU A 182 12.17 -27.07 -3.51
C GLU A 182 10.63 -27.13 -3.42
N SER A 183 9.98 -26.11 -2.86
CA SER A 183 8.52 -26.05 -2.78
C SER A 183 7.82 -25.81 -4.13
N THR A 184 8.50 -25.21 -5.11
CA THR A 184 7.92 -24.93 -6.43
C THR A 184 8.24 -26.05 -7.43
N HIS A 185 9.49 -26.51 -7.46
CA HIS A 185 10.03 -27.37 -8.50
C HIS A 185 10.25 -28.82 -8.05
N GLY A 186 10.08 -29.11 -6.75
CA GLY A 186 10.39 -30.40 -6.17
C GLY A 186 11.89 -30.61 -5.93
N LEU A 187 12.22 -31.74 -5.29
CA LEU A 187 13.60 -32.10 -4.93
C LEU A 187 14.40 -32.72 -6.10
N GLU A 188 13.72 -33.07 -7.20
CA GLU A 188 14.34 -33.74 -8.35
C GLU A 188 15.14 -32.78 -9.24
N ILE A 189 14.83 -31.49 -9.19
CA ILE A 189 15.49 -30.46 -10.00
C ILE A 189 16.63 -29.82 -9.17
N PRO A 190 17.91 -29.93 -9.60
CA PRO A 190 19.04 -29.44 -8.82
C PRO A 190 18.96 -27.95 -8.49
N PHE A 191 19.17 -27.64 -7.20
CA PHE A 191 19.25 -26.27 -6.71
C PHE A 191 20.64 -25.64 -6.99
N ASP A 192 20.69 -24.66 -7.89
CA ASP A 192 21.91 -23.92 -8.22
C ASP A 192 22.15 -22.74 -7.26
N GLY A 193 22.53 -23.07 -6.02
CA GLY A 193 22.80 -22.07 -4.99
C GLY A 193 23.87 -21.06 -5.39
N ALA A 194 24.93 -21.50 -6.07
CA ALA A 194 26.01 -20.62 -6.52
C ALA A 194 25.53 -19.63 -7.59
N GLY A 195 24.66 -20.06 -8.51
CA GLY A 195 23.99 -19.19 -9.47
C GLY A 195 23.16 -18.11 -8.80
N PHE A 196 22.30 -18.49 -7.84
CA PHE A 196 21.47 -17.52 -7.12
C PHE A 196 22.28 -16.49 -6.32
N LEU A 197 23.43 -16.87 -5.77
CA LEU A 197 24.34 -15.95 -5.07
C LEU A 197 25.02 -14.97 -6.05
N ARG A 198 25.43 -15.43 -7.24
CA ARG A 198 25.98 -14.55 -8.28
C ARG A 198 24.95 -13.53 -8.76
N ASP A 199 23.71 -13.97 -9.00
CA ASP A 199 22.62 -13.08 -9.41
C ASP A 199 22.27 -12.07 -8.30
N ALA A 200 22.28 -12.49 -7.04
CA ALA A 200 22.08 -11.59 -5.90
C ALA A 200 23.17 -10.53 -5.83
N GLN A 201 24.44 -10.93 -5.95
CA GLN A 201 25.57 -10.00 -5.96
C GLN A 201 25.44 -8.98 -7.10
N LYS A 202 25.11 -9.44 -8.31
CA LYS A 202 24.89 -8.55 -9.46
C LYS A 202 23.88 -7.44 -9.15
N HIS A 203 22.75 -7.77 -8.51
CA HIS A 203 21.73 -6.77 -8.17
C HIS A 203 22.13 -5.89 -6.99
N LEU A 204 22.89 -6.42 -6.03
CA LEU A 204 23.48 -5.62 -4.94
C LEU A 204 24.50 -4.60 -5.46
N ASP A 205 25.24 -4.94 -6.52
CA ASP A 205 26.18 -4.02 -7.18
C ASP A 205 25.44 -2.86 -7.88
N GLN A 206 24.18 -3.06 -8.29
CA GLN A 206 23.33 -2.00 -8.86
C GLN A 206 22.72 -1.08 -7.79
N SER A 207 22.43 -1.61 -6.60
CA SER A 207 21.80 -0.88 -5.50
C SER A 207 21.84 -1.71 -4.21
N PRO A 208 22.02 -1.09 -3.02
CA PRO A 208 21.87 -1.78 -1.74
C PRO A 208 20.51 -2.48 -1.56
N TRP A 209 19.47 -2.00 -2.26
CA TRP A 209 18.12 -2.58 -2.23
C TRP A 209 17.93 -3.75 -3.21
N GLY A 210 18.96 -4.09 -4.01
CA GLY A 210 18.92 -5.21 -4.94
C GLY A 210 18.56 -6.55 -4.28
N VAL A 211 18.87 -6.69 -2.99
CA VAL A 211 18.26 -7.69 -2.11
C VAL A 211 17.76 -6.99 -0.83
N THR A 212 16.46 -7.05 -0.62
CA THR A 212 15.74 -6.37 0.47
C THR A 212 15.14 -7.40 1.42
N VAL A 213 15.29 -7.18 2.72
CA VAL A 213 14.69 -7.97 3.79
C VAL A 213 13.41 -7.30 4.26
N ALA A 214 12.33 -8.07 4.35
CA ALA A 214 11.08 -7.65 4.96
C ALA A 214 11.05 -8.13 6.42
N MET A 215 10.75 -7.22 7.33
CA MET A 215 10.87 -7.39 8.77
C MET A 215 9.51 -7.24 9.45
N ALA A 216 9.19 -8.13 10.40
CA ALA A 216 8.06 -8.00 11.31
C ALA A 216 8.59 -7.82 12.73
N GLY A 217 8.52 -6.60 13.27
CA GLY A 217 9.33 -6.24 14.44
C GLY A 217 10.81 -6.47 14.13
N GLU A 218 11.52 -7.23 14.95
CA GLU A 218 12.94 -7.56 14.73
C GLU A 218 13.16 -8.84 13.89
N GLU A 219 12.09 -9.54 13.49
CA GLU A 219 12.18 -10.84 12.80
C GLU A 219 12.19 -10.68 11.27
N PRO A 220 13.17 -11.25 10.54
CA PRO A 220 13.11 -11.38 9.09
C PRO A 220 12.00 -12.36 8.67
N VAL A 221 11.03 -11.89 7.91
CA VAL A 221 9.86 -12.69 7.48
C VAL A 221 9.72 -12.84 5.97
N GLY A 222 10.47 -12.06 5.18
CA GLY A 222 10.43 -12.15 3.73
C GLY A 222 11.67 -11.55 3.06
N LEU A 223 11.81 -11.83 1.76
CA LEU A 223 12.87 -11.30 0.93
C LEU A 223 12.32 -10.84 -0.42
N LEU A 224 12.90 -9.76 -0.93
CA LEU A 224 12.76 -9.30 -2.31
C LEU A 224 14.13 -9.25 -2.95
N GLN A 225 14.21 -9.67 -4.20
CA GLN A 225 15.33 -9.33 -5.07
C GLN A 225 14.78 -8.46 -6.19
N LEU A 226 15.50 -7.39 -6.52
CA LEU A 226 15.08 -6.35 -7.46
C LEU A 226 16.18 -6.16 -8.49
N ASP A 227 15.82 -6.16 -9.77
CA ASP A 227 16.74 -6.00 -10.90
C ASP A 227 16.34 -4.75 -11.70
N GLN A 228 17.26 -3.80 -11.81
CA GLN A 228 17.02 -2.51 -12.47
C GLN A 228 17.26 -2.54 -13.97
N GLU A 229 18.05 -3.51 -14.45
CA GLU A 229 18.50 -3.58 -15.83
C GLU A 229 17.53 -4.38 -16.68
N ARG A 230 17.04 -5.50 -16.15
CA ARG A 230 16.19 -6.41 -16.91
C ARG A 230 14.84 -5.77 -17.21
N TYR A 231 14.52 -5.67 -18.49
CA TYR A 231 13.34 -4.98 -19.04
C TYR A 231 13.32 -3.45 -18.85
N SER A 232 14.47 -2.85 -18.55
CA SER A 232 14.61 -1.39 -18.44
C SER A 232 14.22 -0.64 -19.73
N THR A 233 14.44 -1.25 -20.89
CA THR A 233 14.04 -0.72 -22.22
C THR A 233 12.52 -0.67 -22.40
N ASP A 234 11.79 -1.52 -21.66
CA ASP A 234 10.34 -1.63 -21.72
C ASP A 234 9.67 -0.84 -20.60
N ASN A 235 10.46 0.02 -19.94
CA ASN A 235 10.08 0.79 -18.76
C ASN A 235 9.58 -0.05 -17.57
N ALA A 236 10.01 -1.30 -17.47
CA ALA A 236 9.62 -2.22 -16.40
C ALA A 236 10.76 -2.44 -15.39
N GLY A 237 10.41 -2.48 -14.10
CA GLY A 237 11.25 -3.05 -13.06
C GLY A 237 11.05 -4.56 -12.98
N TYR A 238 12.11 -5.34 -12.70
CA TYR A 238 12.01 -6.79 -12.60
C TYR A 238 12.19 -7.28 -11.16
N ILE A 239 11.36 -8.24 -10.75
CA ILE A 239 11.41 -8.91 -9.44
C ILE A 239 11.89 -10.36 -9.64
N PRO A 240 13.22 -10.63 -9.62
CA PRO A 240 13.76 -11.98 -9.69
C PRO A 240 13.35 -12.90 -8.54
N PHE A 241 12.99 -12.33 -7.39
CA PHE A 241 12.62 -13.10 -6.20
C PHE A 241 11.64 -12.33 -5.33
N CYS A 242 10.56 -12.99 -4.93
CA CYS A 242 9.62 -12.51 -3.94
C CYS A 242 9.29 -13.68 -3.03
N TYR A 243 9.69 -13.60 -1.76
CA TYR A 243 9.64 -14.70 -0.82
C TYR A 243 9.03 -14.26 0.50
N MET A 244 8.19 -15.14 1.05
CA MET A 244 7.62 -15.04 2.38
C MET A 244 7.91 -16.34 3.12
N ASN A 245 8.40 -16.23 4.36
CA ASN A 245 8.58 -17.38 5.27
C ASN A 245 7.26 -18.18 5.34
N PRO A 246 7.29 -19.52 5.16
CA PRO A 246 6.13 -20.40 5.26
C PRO A 246 5.18 -20.08 6.43
N GLN A 247 5.73 -19.80 7.62
CA GLN A 247 4.98 -19.53 8.85
C GLN A 247 4.19 -18.21 8.81
N ARG A 248 4.54 -17.31 7.87
CA ARG A 248 3.95 -15.99 7.67
C ARG A 248 3.12 -15.90 6.38
N ARG A 249 3.02 -16.99 5.62
CA ARG A 249 2.16 -17.07 4.43
C ARG A 249 0.68 -17.06 4.85
N GLU A 250 -0.23 -16.77 3.91
CA GLU A 250 -1.69 -16.67 4.16
C GLU A 250 -2.16 -15.54 5.09
N GLN A 251 -1.25 -14.74 5.64
CA GLN A 251 -1.56 -13.60 6.49
C GLN A 251 -1.73 -12.28 5.70
N ASN A 252 -1.93 -12.37 4.38
CA ASN A 252 -1.97 -11.24 3.44
C ASN A 252 -0.72 -10.33 3.43
N LEU A 253 0.40 -10.77 4.01
CA LEU A 253 1.64 -9.97 4.08
C LEU A 253 2.37 -9.85 2.74
N GLY A 254 2.15 -10.80 1.81
CA GLY A 254 2.83 -10.81 0.51
C GLY A 254 2.58 -9.56 -0.34
N VAL A 255 1.42 -8.91 -0.18
CA VAL A 255 1.12 -7.66 -0.92
C VAL A 255 2.07 -6.53 -0.51
N GLN A 256 2.56 -6.52 0.73
CA GLN A 256 3.49 -5.49 1.21
C GLN A 256 4.85 -5.63 0.53
N LEU A 257 5.29 -6.85 0.16
CA LEU A 257 6.49 -7.06 -0.65
C LEU A 257 6.31 -6.48 -2.06
N VAL A 258 5.16 -6.70 -2.69
CA VAL A 258 4.85 -6.10 -4.00
C VAL A 258 4.80 -4.58 -3.87
N GLY A 259 4.20 -4.04 -2.81
CA GLY A 259 4.18 -2.62 -2.50
C GLY A 259 5.59 -2.03 -2.38
N GLN A 260 6.50 -2.70 -1.68
CA GLN A 260 7.90 -2.28 -1.59
C GLN A 260 8.58 -2.24 -2.96
N ALA A 261 8.33 -3.23 -3.84
CA ALA A 261 8.86 -3.20 -5.20
C ALA A 261 8.30 -2.02 -6.01
N VAL A 262 7.03 -1.67 -5.81
CA VAL A 262 6.41 -0.47 -6.42
C VAL A 262 7.11 0.80 -5.92
N SER A 263 7.25 0.99 -4.60
CA SER A 263 7.93 2.15 -4.02
C SER A 263 9.39 2.26 -4.45
N TYR A 264 10.04 1.13 -4.74
CA TYR A 264 11.40 1.11 -5.27
C TYR A 264 11.49 1.56 -6.74
N PHE A 265 10.66 0.97 -7.61
CA PHE A 265 10.82 1.16 -9.06
C PHE A 265 10.11 2.39 -9.60
N ARG A 266 9.03 2.85 -8.96
CA ARG A 266 8.25 4.00 -9.45
C ARG A 266 9.05 5.31 -9.45
N PRO A 267 9.84 5.66 -8.40
CA PRO A 267 10.72 6.84 -8.43
C PRO A 267 11.83 6.74 -9.48
N LEU A 268 12.21 5.52 -9.90
CA LEU A 268 13.16 5.27 -11.00
C LEU A 268 12.52 5.45 -12.39
N GLY A 269 11.28 5.93 -12.47
CA GLY A 269 10.55 6.21 -13.71
C GLY A 269 9.84 5.00 -14.32
N ARG A 270 9.86 3.83 -13.65
CA ARG A 270 9.22 2.62 -14.16
C ARG A 270 7.70 2.72 -14.03
N ASP A 271 6.99 2.33 -15.08
CA ASP A 271 5.53 2.28 -15.10
C ASP A 271 4.98 0.85 -15.01
N ARG A 272 5.86 -0.16 -15.03
CA ARG A 272 5.51 -1.58 -14.97
C ARG A 272 6.41 -2.33 -13.99
N LEU A 273 5.87 -3.40 -13.43
CA LEU A 273 6.64 -4.45 -12.74
C LEU A 273 6.47 -5.77 -13.47
N ARG A 274 7.57 -6.50 -13.61
CA ARG A 274 7.58 -7.85 -14.18
C ARG A 274 8.19 -8.85 -13.21
N LEU A 275 7.70 -10.08 -13.29
CA LEU A 275 8.26 -11.22 -12.58
C LEU A 275 8.03 -12.50 -13.38
N ARG A 276 8.76 -13.55 -13.00
CA ARG A 276 8.51 -14.90 -13.50
C ARG A 276 7.72 -15.72 -12.49
N CYS A 277 6.76 -16.50 -12.96
CA CYS A 277 6.00 -17.43 -12.12
C CYS A 277 5.87 -18.78 -12.83
N ALA A 278 6.10 -19.88 -12.12
CA ALA A 278 5.86 -21.21 -12.69
C ALA A 278 4.36 -21.37 -12.99
N PRO A 279 3.97 -21.91 -14.17
CA PRO A 279 2.56 -22.07 -14.53
C PRO A 279 1.83 -23.07 -13.62
N TYR A 280 2.57 -24.04 -13.06
CA TYR A 280 2.06 -25.04 -12.11
C TYR A 280 2.08 -24.59 -10.63
N ASN A 281 2.51 -23.37 -10.33
CA ASN A 281 2.43 -22.83 -8.97
C ASN A 281 1.11 -22.06 -8.81
N ASP A 282 0.00 -22.79 -8.66
CA ASP A 282 -1.37 -22.23 -8.60
C ASP A 282 -1.53 -21.14 -7.53
N ARG A 283 -0.87 -21.34 -6.38
CA ARG A 283 -0.89 -20.39 -5.27
C ARG A 283 -0.26 -19.05 -5.67
N ALA A 284 0.94 -19.07 -6.24
CA ALA A 284 1.63 -17.86 -6.69
C ALA A 284 0.88 -17.21 -7.87
N GLN A 285 0.39 -18.01 -8.81
CA GLN A 285 -0.44 -17.54 -9.94
C GLN A 285 -1.70 -16.82 -9.46
N HIS A 286 -2.42 -17.40 -8.51
CA HIS A 286 -3.60 -16.78 -7.91
C HIS A 286 -3.23 -15.48 -7.17
N PHE A 287 -2.16 -15.52 -6.36
CA PHE A 287 -1.67 -14.35 -5.64
C PHE A 287 -1.35 -13.19 -6.59
N TYR A 288 -0.58 -13.41 -7.66
CA TYR A 288 -0.20 -12.35 -8.58
C TYR A 288 -1.39 -11.82 -9.37
N ARG A 289 -2.28 -12.68 -9.87
CA ARG A 289 -3.52 -12.25 -10.56
C ARG A 289 -4.42 -11.42 -9.66
N LYS A 290 -4.61 -11.85 -8.41
CA LYS A 290 -5.40 -11.09 -7.40
C LYS A 290 -4.84 -9.68 -7.19
N HIS A 291 -3.54 -9.48 -7.32
CA HIS A 291 -2.89 -8.19 -7.13
C HIS A 291 -2.59 -7.45 -8.44
N GLY A 292 -3.27 -7.80 -9.53
CA GLY A 292 -3.27 -7.05 -10.78
C GLY A 292 -2.15 -7.38 -11.76
N PHE A 293 -1.46 -8.51 -11.57
CA PHE A 293 -0.55 -9.01 -12.60
C PHE A 293 -1.30 -9.81 -13.67
N VAL A 294 -0.87 -9.65 -14.92
CA VAL A 294 -1.37 -10.39 -16.09
C VAL A 294 -0.23 -11.12 -16.78
N LYS A 295 -0.50 -12.30 -17.36
CA LYS A 295 0.49 -13.04 -18.17
C LYS A 295 0.67 -12.31 -19.50
N ILE A 296 1.92 -11.99 -19.85
CA ILE A 296 2.28 -11.31 -21.11
C ILE A 296 3.13 -12.18 -22.04
N GLY A 297 3.62 -13.33 -21.55
CA GLY A 297 4.45 -14.23 -22.34
C GLY A 297 5.00 -15.38 -21.50
N GLU A 298 5.92 -16.12 -22.09
CA GLU A 298 6.63 -17.24 -21.48
C GLU A 298 8.14 -17.05 -21.66
N GLU A 299 8.90 -17.43 -20.65
CA GLU A 299 10.35 -17.38 -20.71
C GLU A 299 10.91 -18.46 -21.63
N THR A 300 11.88 -18.09 -22.47
CA THR A 300 12.61 -19.03 -23.32
C THR A 300 13.96 -19.37 -22.71
N GLY A 301 14.38 -20.64 -22.82
CA GLY A 301 15.71 -21.09 -22.36
C GLY A 301 15.87 -21.30 -20.85
N SER A 302 14.79 -21.26 -20.07
CA SER A 302 14.82 -21.64 -18.65
C SER A 302 14.76 -23.17 -18.47
N ARG A 303 15.37 -23.68 -17.39
CA ARG A 303 15.34 -25.13 -17.05
C ARG A 303 13.94 -25.65 -16.72
N VAL A 304 13.03 -24.74 -16.42
CA VAL A 304 11.63 -24.98 -16.03
C VAL A 304 10.75 -23.99 -16.77
N PRO A 305 9.49 -24.33 -17.11
CA PRO A 305 8.59 -23.38 -17.75
C PRO A 305 8.24 -22.25 -16.77
N LEU A 306 8.28 -21.01 -17.26
CA LEU A 306 8.01 -19.82 -16.46
C LEU A 306 7.17 -18.84 -17.28
N ASP A 307 6.02 -18.43 -16.74
CA ASP A 307 5.23 -17.33 -17.27
C ASP A 307 5.89 -16.00 -16.91
N ILE A 308 5.84 -15.04 -17.83
CA ILE A 308 6.18 -13.64 -17.56
C ILE A 308 4.89 -12.91 -17.18
N MET A 309 4.86 -12.42 -15.96
CA MET A 309 3.72 -11.70 -15.38
C MET A 309 4.06 -10.21 -15.29
N GLU A 310 3.12 -9.34 -15.67
CA GLU A 310 3.29 -7.87 -15.67
C GLU A 310 2.17 -7.17 -14.90
N LYS A 311 2.51 -6.13 -14.15
CA LYS A 311 1.57 -5.22 -13.48
C LYS A 311 1.92 -3.77 -13.84
N TYR A 312 0.92 -2.97 -14.22
CA TYR A 312 1.09 -1.53 -14.34
C TYR A 312 1.14 -0.85 -12.97
N ILE A 313 2.11 0.04 -12.78
CA ILE A 313 2.40 0.74 -11.52
C ILE A 313 2.56 2.26 -11.70
N GLY A 314 2.46 2.79 -12.91
CA GLY A 314 2.62 4.23 -13.18
C GLY A 314 1.55 5.09 -12.50
N TYR A 315 1.86 6.37 -12.30
CA TYR A 315 1.03 7.37 -11.61
C TYR A 315 -0.23 7.83 -12.36
N GLN A 316 -0.68 7.11 -13.40
CA GLN A 316 -1.57 7.63 -14.46
C GLN A 316 -2.57 8.69 -13.95
N ARG A 317 -2.32 9.93 -14.38
CA ARG A 317 -3.07 11.17 -14.09
C ARG A 317 -4.41 11.19 -14.81
#